data_AF-A0A3D5JER3-F1
#
_entry.id   AF-A0A3D5JER3-F1
#
_cell.length_a   1.000
_cell.length_b   1.000
_cell.length_c   1.000
_cell.angle_alpha   90.00
_cell.angle_beta   90.00
_cell.angle_gamma   90.00
#
_symmetry.space_group_name_H-M   'P 1'
#
loop_
_entity.id
_entity.type
_entity.pdbx_description
1 polymer ?
#
loop_
_entity_poly.entity_id
_entity_poly.type
_entity_poly.pdbx_seq_one_letter_code
_entity_poly.pdbx_strand_id
1 'polypeptide(L)'
;MTTDQITDSKAGDIAADRPRAEQRLMNKAVHYLGRYTSSRQRLREVLQRFARRKLEHFEPAEISRAIDAVIADCVRLGYVDDAAFAMTRARSKRRGGRSALAIRRSLAEHQIDDTLVDAALVAADETLADGELAAALRHAARRRIGPYARVKPDDSTHQRHLASLARAGFSFDIARQVMGCENANAADALAESLRDEMQ
;
A
#
# COMPACT_ATOMS: atom_id res chain seq x y z
N MET A 1 -43.57 5.00 -52.40
CA MET A 1 -44.14 4.53 -51.11
C MET A 1 -43.07 3.62 -50.50
N THR A 2 -42.14 4.16 -49.69
CA THR A 2 -42.26 4.25 -48.20
C THR A 2 -42.01 2.85 -47.63
N THR A 3 -41.00 2.50 -46.83
CA THR A 3 -39.99 3.19 -46.01
C THR A 3 -39.02 2.06 -45.56
N ASP A 4 -37.72 2.19 -45.82
CA ASP A 4 -36.64 2.38 -44.81
C ASP A 4 -36.93 1.83 -43.39
N GLN A 5 -35.94 1.18 -42.77
CA GLN A 5 -35.62 1.20 -41.32
C GLN A 5 -34.72 0.01 -40.98
N ILE A 6 -33.44 0.33 -40.95
CA ILE A 6 -32.39 -0.26 -40.13
C ILE A 6 -32.77 -0.14 -38.64
N THR A 7 -32.64 -1.22 -37.87
CA THR A 7 -32.25 -1.20 -36.44
C THR A 7 -31.52 -2.53 -36.15
N ASP A 8 -30.20 -2.57 -36.30
CA ASP A 8 -29.23 -2.37 -35.23
C ASP A 8 -29.78 -2.60 -33.80
N SER A 9 -29.59 -3.81 -33.27
CA SER A 9 -29.66 -4.12 -31.83
C SER A 9 -29.21 -5.57 -31.58
N LYS A 10 -27.90 -5.83 -31.65
CA LYS A 10 -27.28 -7.04 -31.06
C LYS A 10 -26.05 -6.68 -30.22
N ALA A 11 -26.25 -5.74 -29.31
CA ALA A 11 -25.30 -5.39 -28.25
C ALA A 11 -25.91 -5.56 -26.84
N GLY A 12 -26.96 -6.37 -26.68
CA GLY A 12 -27.75 -6.47 -25.45
C GLY A 12 -27.61 -7.76 -24.62
N ASP A 13 -26.97 -8.82 -25.12
CA ASP A 13 -27.16 -10.18 -24.57
C ASP A 13 -26.04 -10.72 -23.65
N ILE A 14 -25.04 -9.92 -23.26
CA ILE A 14 -23.92 -10.43 -22.42
C ILE A 14 -24.18 -10.25 -20.91
N ALA A 15 -25.23 -9.54 -20.50
CA ALA A 15 -25.49 -9.21 -19.08
C ALA A 15 -26.54 -10.09 -18.38
N ALA A 16 -27.17 -11.04 -19.07
CA ALA A 16 -28.49 -11.54 -18.69
C ALA A 16 -28.57 -12.74 -17.72
N ASP A 17 -27.48 -13.33 -17.20
CA ASP A 17 -27.63 -14.36 -16.16
C ASP A 17 -26.44 -14.45 -15.19
N ARG A 18 -26.11 -13.32 -14.56
CA ARG A 18 -25.15 -13.34 -13.46
C ARG A 18 -25.82 -13.97 -12.23
N PRO A 19 -25.24 -15.03 -11.61
CA PRO A 19 -25.81 -15.65 -10.42
C PRO A 19 -26.13 -14.60 -9.34
N ARG A 20 -27.28 -14.76 -8.66
CA ARG A 20 -27.76 -13.78 -7.66
C ARG A 20 -26.71 -13.44 -6.59
N ALA A 21 -25.91 -14.43 -6.17
CA ALA A 21 -24.82 -14.21 -5.22
C ALA A 21 -23.75 -13.24 -5.77
N GLU A 22 -23.35 -13.43 -7.03
CA GLU A 22 -22.34 -12.61 -7.70
C GLU A 22 -22.82 -11.17 -7.89
N GLN A 23 -24.08 -10.96 -8.29
CA GLN A 23 -24.63 -9.60 -8.42
C GLN A 23 -24.63 -8.85 -7.07
N ARG A 24 -25.01 -9.53 -5.98
CA ARG A 24 -24.97 -8.93 -4.63
C ARG A 24 -23.54 -8.61 -4.18
N LEU A 25 -22.57 -9.45 -4.53
CA LEU A 25 -21.15 -9.21 -4.25
C LEU A 25 -20.59 -8.06 -5.09
N MET A 26 -20.95 -7.96 -6.38
CA MET A 26 -20.56 -6.85 -7.24
C MET A 26 -21.08 -5.51 -6.72
N ASN A 27 -22.36 -5.44 -6.34
CA ASN A 27 -22.93 -4.23 -5.72
C ASN A 27 -22.16 -3.83 -4.45
N LYS A 28 -21.76 -4.81 -3.63
CA LYS A 28 -20.95 -4.56 -2.44
C LYS A 28 -19.54 -4.07 -2.81
N ALA A 29 -18.92 -4.65 -3.84
CA ALA A 29 -17.59 -4.29 -4.31
C ALA A 29 -17.57 -2.85 -4.80
N VAL A 30 -18.44 -2.48 -5.73
CA VAL A 30 -18.54 -1.12 -6.29
C VAL A 30 -18.80 -0.09 -5.19
N HIS A 31 -19.74 -0.38 -4.28
CA HIS A 31 -20.00 0.51 -3.15
C HIS A 31 -18.76 0.71 -2.25
N TYR A 32 -17.98 -0.35 -2.01
CA TYR A 32 -16.76 -0.26 -1.21
C TYR A 32 -15.66 0.53 -1.94
N LEU A 33 -15.42 0.20 -3.21
CA LEU A 33 -14.37 0.80 -4.04
C LEU A 33 -14.65 2.27 -4.38
N GLY A 34 -15.92 2.68 -4.42
CA GLY A 34 -16.30 4.09 -4.55
C GLY A 34 -15.87 4.98 -3.37
N ARG A 35 -15.43 4.39 -2.25
CA ARG A 35 -14.97 5.13 -1.06
C ARG A 35 -13.52 4.83 -0.67
N TYR A 36 -13.01 3.65 -1.04
CA TYR A 36 -11.71 3.17 -0.59
C TYR A 36 -10.88 2.62 -1.74
N THR A 37 -9.67 3.15 -1.90
CA THR A 37 -8.62 2.49 -2.69
C THR A 37 -8.20 1.20 -1.97
N SER A 38 -8.17 0.08 -2.69
CA SER A 38 -7.99 -1.25 -2.10
C SER A 38 -7.16 -2.15 -3.01
N SER A 39 -6.44 -3.10 -2.41
CA SER A 39 -5.86 -4.24 -3.13
C SER A 39 -6.92 -5.32 -3.41
N ARG A 40 -6.58 -6.25 -4.31
CA ARG A 40 -7.38 -7.47 -4.59
C ARG A 40 -7.65 -8.26 -3.32
N GLN A 41 -6.61 -8.49 -2.51
CA GLN A 41 -6.73 -9.24 -1.26
C GLN A 41 -7.66 -8.55 -0.26
N ARG A 42 -7.57 -7.23 -0.12
CA ARG A 42 -8.42 -6.52 0.82
C ARG A 42 -9.88 -6.52 0.37
N LEU A 43 -10.14 -6.42 -0.93
CA LEU A 43 -11.48 -6.55 -1.48
C LEU A 43 -12.04 -7.96 -1.20
N ARG A 44 -11.24 -9.01 -1.40
CA ARG A 44 -11.59 -10.40 -1.06
C ARG A 44 -12.07 -10.53 0.39
N GLU A 45 -11.32 -10.01 1.36
CA GLU A 45 -11.70 -10.05 2.78
C GLU A 45 -13.00 -9.31 3.08
N VAL A 46 -13.25 -8.19 2.40
CA VAL A 46 -14.50 -7.42 2.53
C VAL A 46 -15.67 -8.23 2.00
N LEU A 47 -15.52 -8.83 0.82
CA LEU A 47 -16.55 -9.65 0.19
C LEU A 47 -16.83 -10.94 0.99
N GLN A 48 -15.80 -11.61 1.49
CA GLN A 48 -15.95 -12.78 2.35
C GLN A 48 -16.71 -12.45 3.64
N ARG A 49 -16.36 -11.34 4.31
CA ARG A 49 -17.08 -10.90 5.53
C ARG A 49 -18.53 -10.51 5.24
N PHE A 50 -18.80 -9.94 4.07
CA PHE A 50 -20.15 -9.64 3.64
C PHE A 50 -20.94 -10.93 3.36
N ALA A 51 -20.37 -11.86 2.61
CA ALA A 51 -20.99 -13.13 2.25
C ALA A 51 -21.39 -13.93 3.49
N ARG A 52 -20.49 -14.06 4.48
CA ARG A 52 -20.75 -14.73 5.76
C ARG A 52 -21.98 -14.20 6.51
N ARG A 53 -22.37 -12.94 6.28
CA ARG A 53 -23.49 -12.29 6.98
C ARG A 53 -24.76 -12.20 6.15
N LYS A 54 -24.68 -12.34 4.83
CA LYS A 54 -25.75 -11.94 3.90
C LYS A 54 -26.07 -12.97 2.82
N LEU A 55 -25.22 -13.99 2.68
CA LEU A 55 -25.30 -15.05 1.67
C LEU A 55 -25.21 -16.44 2.32
N GLU A 56 -25.61 -16.58 3.59
CA GLU A 56 -25.50 -17.85 4.34
C GLU A 56 -26.29 -19.02 3.74
N HIS A 57 -27.31 -18.74 2.91
CA HIS A 57 -28.12 -19.75 2.23
C HIS A 57 -27.51 -20.24 0.90
N PHE A 58 -26.37 -19.69 0.48
CA PHE A 58 -25.67 -20.13 -0.74
C PHE A 58 -24.56 -21.11 -0.37
N GLU A 59 -24.26 -22.03 -1.28
CA GLU A 59 -23.18 -23.00 -1.09
C GLU A 59 -21.82 -22.29 -0.99
N PRO A 60 -20.94 -22.68 -0.04
CA PRO A 60 -19.63 -22.04 0.13
C PRO A 60 -18.78 -22.01 -1.16
N ALA A 61 -18.87 -23.07 -1.97
CA ALA A 61 -18.18 -23.14 -3.26
C ALA A 61 -18.73 -22.15 -4.29
N GLU A 62 -20.05 -21.91 -4.29
CA GLU A 62 -20.68 -20.90 -5.15
C GLU A 62 -20.23 -19.49 -4.75
N ILE A 63 -20.22 -19.19 -3.44
CA ILE A 63 -19.74 -17.91 -2.92
C ILE A 63 -18.29 -17.68 -3.30
N SER A 64 -17.42 -18.69 -3.16
CA SER A 64 -16.00 -18.55 -3.49
C SER A 64 -15.81 -18.21 -4.97
N ARG A 65 -16.46 -18.95 -5.88
CA ARG A 65 -16.41 -18.68 -7.33
C ARG A 65 -16.94 -17.29 -7.66
N ALA A 66 -18.04 -16.87 -7.03
CA ALA A 66 -18.61 -15.55 -7.24
C ALA A 66 -17.68 -14.42 -6.75
N ILE A 67 -16.98 -14.61 -5.63
CA ILE A 67 -15.97 -13.64 -5.15
C ILE A 67 -14.81 -13.54 -6.15
N ASP A 68 -14.31 -14.67 -6.65
CA ASP A 68 -13.24 -14.71 -7.65
C ASP A 68 -13.64 -13.96 -8.94
N ALA A 69 -14.85 -14.24 -9.45
CA ALA A 69 -15.39 -13.57 -10.62
C ALA A 69 -15.53 -12.05 -10.44
N VAL A 70 -16.08 -11.61 -9.30
CA VAL A 70 -16.24 -10.17 -8.99
C VAL A 70 -14.88 -9.48 -8.90
N ILE A 71 -13.89 -10.08 -8.24
CA ILE A 71 -12.55 -9.49 -8.14
C ILE A 71 -11.91 -9.40 -9.53
N ALA A 72 -12.01 -10.46 -10.34
CA ALA A 72 -11.48 -10.46 -11.71
C ALA A 72 -12.10 -9.34 -12.56
N ASP A 73 -13.42 -9.14 -12.45
CA ASP A 73 -14.10 -8.02 -13.10
C ASP A 73 -13.63 -6.66 -12.58
N CYS A 74 -13.49 -6.50 -11.26
CA CYS A 74 -13.00 -5.24 -10.69
C CYS A 74 -11.58 -4.90 -11.17
N VAL A 75 -10.72 -5.90 -11.34
CA VAL A 75 -9.37 -5.71 -11.90
C VAL A 75 -9.45 -5.36 -13.38
N ARG A 76 -10.20 -6.13 -14.17
CA ARG A 76 -10.36 -5.91 -15.61
C ARG A 76 -10.95 -4.54 -15.95
N LEU A 77 -11.85 -4.04 -15.11
CA LEU A 77 -12.47 -2.72 -15.25
C LEU A 77 -11.63 -1.58 -14.65
N GLY A 78 -10.48 -1.88 -14.05
CA GLY A 78 -9.56 -0.89 -13.47
C GLY A 78 -9.99 -0.31 -12.12
N TYR A 79 -11.01 -0.88 -11.47
CA TYR A 79 -11.38 -0.48 -10.11
C TYR A 79 -10.37 -0.92 -9.05
N VAL A 80 -9.60 -1.97 -9.35
CA VAL A 80 -8.53 -2.49 -8.50
C VAL A 80 -7.25 -2.63 -9.32
N ASP A 81 -6.21 -1.98 -8.84
CA ASP A 81 -4.86 -2.07 -9.39
C ASP A 81 -3.87 -2.22 -8.22
N ASP A 82 -3.30 -3.41 -8.08
CA ASP A 82 -2.36 -3.73 -7.02
C ASP A 82 -1.01 -3.01 -7.20
N ALA A 83 -0.59 -2.72 -8.42
CA ALA A 83 0.65 -1.99 -8.69
C ALA A 83 0.50 -0.52 -8.28
N ALA A 84 -0.57 0.14 -8.73
CA ALA A 84 -0.89 1.51 -8.33
C ALA A 84 -1.11 1.62 -6.80
N PHE A 85 -1.77 0.62 -6.22
CA PHE A 85 -1.94 0.52 -4.76
C PHE A 85 -0.59 0.43 -4.05
N ALA A 86 0.30 -0.46 -4.49
CA ALA A 86 1.61 -0.66 -3.90
C ALA A 86 2.46 0.62 -3.96
N MET A 87 2.55 1.27 -5.13
CA MET A 87 3.28 2.53 -5.32
C MET A 87 2.76 3.62 -4.39
N THR A 88 1.44 3.82 -4.35
CA THR A 88 0.82 4.84 -3.50
C THR A 88 1.11 4.58 -2.02
N ARG A 89 1.01 3.32 -1.59
CA ARG A 89 1.23 2.90 -0.21
C ARG A 89 2.70 3.03 0.20
N ALA A 90 3.63 2.61 -0.66
CA ALA A 90 5.07 2.72 -0.43
C ALA A 90 5.49 4.19 -0.30
N ARG A 91 5.11 5.05 -1.25
CA ARG A 91 5.36 6.50 -1.21
C ARG A 91 4.84 7.14 0.07
N SER A 92 3.60 6.84 0.45
CA SER A 92 3.00 7.34 1.70
C SER A 92 3.79 6.91 2.94
N LYS A 93 4.16 5.64 3.02
CA LYS A 93 4.95 5.09 4.14
C LYS A 93 6.37 5.67 4.18
N ARG A 94 7.03 5.87 3.03
CA ARG A 94 8.35 6.52 2.95
C ARG A 94 8.36 7.95 3.42
N ARG A 95 7.39 8.76 2.97
CA ARG A 95 7.20 10.12 3.51
C ARG A 95 6.97 10.08 5.02
N GLY A 96 6.27 9.06 5.50
CA GLY A 96 6.10 8.77 6.93
C GLY A 96 7.31 8.17 7.64
N GLY A 97 8.51 8.16 7.05
CA GLY A 97 9.75 7.64 7.62
C GLY A 97 9.65 6.18 8.09
N ARG A 98 9.16 5.31 7.20
CA ARG A 98 9.16 3.85 7.39
C ARG A 98 10.29 3.24 6.58
N SER A 99 10.91 2.20 7.11
CA SER A 99 11.98 1.41 6.47
C SER A 99 11.45 0.56 5.30
N ALA A 100 12.36 0.09 4.44
CA ALA A 100 12.02 -0.80 3.33
C ALA A 100 11.32 -2.04 3.89
N LEU A 101 11.90 -2.62 4.95
CA LEU A 101 11.35 -3.79 5.62
C LEU A 101 9.94 -3.57 6.16
N ALA A 102 9.67 -2.42 6.78
CA ALA A 102 8.33 -2.09 7.27
C ALA A 102 7.32 -1.90 6.13
N ILE A 103 7.75 -1.38 4.99
CA ILE A 103 6.92 -1.24 3.79
C ILE A 103 6.62 -2.60 3.18
N ARG A 104 7.63 -3.45 2.98
CA ARG A 104 7.48 -4.83 2.50
C ARG A 104 6.47 -5.59 3.33
N ARG A 105 6.61 -5.56 4.66
CA ARG A 105 5.65 -6.19 5.60
C ARG A 105 4.24 -5.64 5.42
N SER A 106 4.10 -4.31 5.32
CA SER A 106 2.79 -3.69 5.13
C SER A 106 2.14 -4.04 3.79
N LEU A 107 2.92 -4.33 2.74
CA LEU A 107 2.40 -4.74 1.43
C LEU A 107 2.14 -6.26 1.36
N ALA A 108 2.93 -7.06 2.08
CA ALA A 108 2.70 -8.50 2.22
C ALA A 108 1.36 -8.81 2.90
N GLU A 109 0.90 -7.98 3.84
CA GLU A 109 -0.46 -8.04 4.40
C GLU A 109 -1.57 -7.95 3.32
N HIS A 110 -1.25 -7.35 2.18
CA HIS A 110 -2.14 -7.22 1.02
C HIS A 110 -1.87 -8.27 -0.07
N GLN A 111 -1.01 -9.26 0.18
CA GLN A 111 -0.57 -10.28 -0.78
C GLN A 111 -0.10 -9.68 -2.11
N ILE A 112 0.60 -8.54 -2.04
CA ILE A 112 1.23 -7.92 -3.21
C ILE A 112 2.49 -8.72 -3.54
N ASP A 113 2.66 -9.03 -4.82
CA ASP A 113 3.82 -9.73 -5.33
C ASP A 113 5.13 -8.98 -5.08
N ASP A 114 6.21 -9.71 -4.79
CA ASP A 114 7.51 -9.12 -4.43
C ASP A 114 8.07 -8.21 -5.54
N THR A 115 7.81 -8.51 -6.81
CA THR A 115 8.26 -7.66 -7.94
C THR A 115 7.55 -6.30 -7.93
N LEU A 116 6.26 -6.26 -7.58
CA LEU A 116 5.52 -5.01 -7.42
C LEU A 116 5.95 -4.25 -6.18
N VAL A 117 6.31 -4.97 -5.10
CA VAL A 117 6.86 -4.38 -3.89
C VAL A 117 8.21 -3.71 -4.18
N ASP A 118 9.09 -4.38 -4.92
CA ASP A 118 10.39 -3.85 -5.34
C ASP A 118 10.22 -2.59 -6.19
N ALA A 119 9.38 -2.65 -7.23
CA ALA A 119 9.09 -1.50 -8.08
C ALA A 119 8.50 -0.33 -7.28
N ALA A 120 7.60 -0.60 -6.32
CA ALA A 120 7.01 0.41 -5.48
C ALA A 120 8.02 1.06 -4.51
N LEU A 121 9.02 0.32 -4.03
CA LEU A 121 10.10 0.86 -3.21
C LEU A 121 11.02 1.76 -4.03
N VAL A 122 11.45 1.30 -5.21
CA VAL A 122 12.25 2.11 -6.14
C VAL A 122 11.53 3.41 -6.47
N ALA A 123 10.25 3.35 -6.87
CA ALA A 123 9.45 4.52 -7.19
C ALA A 123 9.13 5.42 -5.99
N ALA A 124 9.34 4.95 -4.75
CA ALA A 124 9.18 5.74 -3.54
C ALA A 124 10.47 6.46 -3.12
N ASP A 125 11.62 5.95 -3.58
CA ASP A 125 12.95 6.44 -3.28
C ASP A 125 13.57 7.21 -4.47
N GLU A 126 12.91 7.24 -5.64
CA GLU A 126 13.36 7.81 -6.94
C GLU A 126 13.95 9.23 -6.89
N THR A 127 13.54 10.07 -5.93
CA THR A 127 14.01 11.46 -5.80
C THR A 127 15.04 11.64 -4.68
N LEU A 128 15.68 10.56 -4.24
CA LEU A 128 16.58 10.55 -3.08
C LEU A 128 17.81 9.68 -3.38
N ALA A 129 19.00 10.24 -3.14
CA ALA A 129 20.26 9.49 -3.26
C ALA A 129 20.28 8.27 -2.33
N ASP A 130 19.71 8.40 -1.12
CA ASP A 130 19.45 7.30 -0.19
C ASP A 130 18.07 7.45 0.47
N GLY A 131 17.08 6.75 -0.07
CA GLY A 131 15.72 6.73 0.45
C GLY A 131 15.59 6.09 1.85
N GLU A 132 16.45 5.13 2.19
CA GLU A 132 16.41 4.43 3.48
C GLU A 132 16.95 5.33 4.60
N LEU A 133 18.09 5.99 4.38
CA LEU A 133 18.66 6.97 5.30
C LEU A 133 17.72 8.16 5.51
N ALA A 134 17.18 8.73 4.42
CA ALA A 134 16.20 9.81 4.52
C ALA A 134 14.95 9.40 5.31
N ALA A 135 14.47 8.16 5.13
CA ALA A 135 13.37 7.63 5.92
C ALA A 135 13.73 7.44 7.41
N ALA A 136 14.97 7.03 7.71
CA ALA A 136 15.48 6.86 9.06
C ALA A 136 15.61 8.20 9.80
N LEU A 137 16.15 9.24 9.15
CA LEU A 137 16.22 10.61 9.68
C LEU A 137 14.82 11.14 10.00
N ARG A 138 13.87 11.02 9.07
CA ARG A 138 12.45 11.35 9.30
C ARG A 138 11.85 10.56 10.48
N HIS A 139 12.20 9.29 10.61
CA HIS A 139 11.75 8.46 11.72
C HIS A 139 12.28 8.97 13.07
N ALA A 140 13.58 9.25 13.12
CA ALA A 140 14.26 9.72 14.31
C ALA A 140 13.72 11.08 14.75
N ALA A 141 13.50 12.01 13.82
CA ALA A 141 12.91 13.32 14.09
C ALA A 141 11.55 13.21 14.78
N ARG A 142 10.65 12.41 14.19
CA ARG A 142 9.28 12.19 14.71
C ARG A 142 9.27 11.53 16.08
N ARG A 143 10.25 10.65 16.35
CA ARG A 143 10.34 9.88 17.59
C ARG A 143 11.29 10.50 18.63
N ARG A 144 11.93 11.63 18.30
CA ARG A 144 12.95 12.30 19.15
C ARG A 144 14.10 11.37 19.54
N ILE A 145 14.60 10.64 18.55
CA ILE A 145 15.70 9.68 18.68
C ILE A 145 17.02 10.35 18.25
N GLY A 146 18.11 9.99 18.92
CA GLY A 146 19.47 10.38 18.55
C GLY A 146 19.64 11.90 18.45
N PRO A 147 20.03 12.45 17.28
CA PRO A 147 20.27 13.88 17.09
C PRO A 147 19.06 14.77 17.42
N TYR A 148 17.85 14.19 17.41
CA TYR A 148 16.60 14.89 17.69
C TYR A 148 16.12 14.76 19.13
N ALA A 149 16.89 14.09 20.00
CA ALA A 149 16.59 13.99 21.42
C ALA A 149 16.66 15.37 22.08
N ARG A 150 15.76 15.62 23.05
CA ARG A 150 15.71 16.91 23.78
C ARG A 150 16.93 17.15 24.68
N VAL A 151 17.49 16.06 25.18
CA VAL A 151 18.65 16.05 26.07
C VAL A 151 19.65 15.07 25.47
N LYS A 152 20.94 15.37 25.62
CA LYS A 152 22.01 14.48 25.18
C LYS A 152 21.80 13.10 25.85
N PRO A 153 21.62 12.02 25.06
CA PRO A 153 21.39 10.70 25.61
C PRO A 153 22.65 10.18 26.32
N ASP A 154 22.45 9.52 27.45
CA ASP A 154 23.46 8.65 28.06
C ASP A 154 23.60 7.34 27.25
N ASP A 155 24.58 6.50 27.59
CA ASP A 155 24.84 5.25 26.88
C ASP A 155 23.63 4.32 26.87
N SER A 156 22.89 4.24 27.99
CA SER A 156 21.66 3.45 28.10
C SER A 156 20.58 3.94 27.13
N THR A 157 20.34 5.24 27.07
CA THR A 157 19.38 5.85 26.14
C THR A 157 19.83 5.72 24.70
N HIS A 158 21.13 5.84 24.44
CA HIS A 158 21.71 5.62 23.13
C HIS A 158 21.44 4.19 22.63
N GLN A 159 21.66 3.17 23.46
CA GLN A 159 21.33 1.78 23.12
C GLN A 159 19.82 1.57 22.88
N ARG A 160 18.96 2.19 23.70
CA ARG A 160 17.50 2.15 23.49
C ARG A 160 17.08 2.81 22.17
N HIS A 161 17.75 3.88 21.77
CA HIS A 161 17.54 4.58 20.51
C HIS A 161 17.92 3.70 19.31
N LEU A 162 19.08 3.06 19.33
CA LEU A 162 19.49 2.08 18.32
C LEU A 162 18.49 0.92 18.22
N ALA A 163 18.08 0.35 19.36
CA ALA A 163 17.08 -0.72 19.40
C ALA A 163 15.70 -0.26 18.86
N SER A 164 15.35 1.02 19.03
CA SER A 164 14.13 1.60 18.46
C SER A 164 14.18 1.66 16.93
N LEU A 165 15.31 2.09 16.36
CA LEU A 165 15.53 2.11 14.91
C LEU A 165 15.55 0.70 14.31
N ALA A 166 16.23 -0.24 14.96
CA ALA A 166 16.24 -1.65 14.55
C ALA A 166 14.82 -2.26 14.54
N ARG A 167 14.02 -2.01 15.58
CA ARG A 167 12.61 -2.46 15.62
C ARG A 167 11.73 -1.77 14.58
N ALA A 168 12.08 -0.55 14.17
CA ALA A 168 11.44 0.12 13.05
C ALA A 168 11.85 -0.46 11.68
N GLY A 169 12.83 -1.38 11.66
CA GLY A 169 13.26 -2.14 10.49
C GLY A 169 14.44 -1.54 9.73
N PHE A 170 15.15 -0.57 10.31
CA PHE A 170 16.37 -0.03 9.72
C PHE A 170 17.56 -0.95 10.01
N SER A 171 18.51 -1.03 9.07
CA SER A 171 19.76 -1.75 9.28
C SER A 171 20.62 -1.08 10.36
N PHE A 172 21.56 -1.83 10.91
CA PHE A 172 22.50 -1.28 11.89
C PHE A 172 23.32 -0.12 11.33
N ASP A 173 23.75 -0.21 10.06
CA ASP A 173 24.53 0.85 9.42
C ASP A 173 23.75 2.15 9.27
N ILE A 174 22.49 2.07 8.81
CA ILE A 174 21.60 3.24 8.72
C ILE A 174 21.36 3.83 10.12
N ALA A 175 21.11 2.98 11.11
CA ALA A 175 20.92 3.44 12.48
C ALA A 175 22.17 4.15 13.03
N ARG A 176 23.37 3.62 12.75
CA ARG A 176 24.64 4.22 13.15
C ARG A 176 24.87 5.57 12.47
N GLN A 177 24.55 5.70 11.18
CA GLN A 177 24.66 6.97 10.46
C GLN A 177 23.75 8.06 11.08
N VAL A 178 22.48 7.72 11.34
CA VAL A 178 21.55 8.64 12.01
C VAL A 178 22.06 9.04 13.40
N MET A 179 22.51 8.07 14.20
CA MET A 179 22.99 8.32 15.55
C MET A 179 24.34 9.07 15.59
N GLY A 180 25.12 9.01 14.51
CA GLY A 180 26.37 9.73 14.36
C GLY A 180 26.22 11.22 14.05
N CYS A 181 25.00 11.69 13.73
CA CYS A 181 24.74 13.12 13.57
C CYS A 181 24.86 13.83 14.92
N GLU A 182 25.60 14.95 14.96
CA GLU A 182 25.87 15.66 16.21
C GLU A 182 24.62 16.26 16.86
N ASN A 183 23.71 16.77 16.05
CA ASN A 183 22.51 17.47 16.48
C ASN A 183 21.45 17.46 15.36
N ALA A 184 20.26 17.97 15.67
CA ALA A 184 19.14 18.04 14.75
C ALA A 184 19.47 18.81 13.46
N ASN A 185 20.22 19.92 13.54
CA ASN A 185 20.57 20.72 12.37
C ASN A 185 21.48 19.94 11.40
N ALA A 186 22.48 19.21 11.93
CA ALA A 186 23.35 18.37 11.11
C ALA A 186 22.57 17.23 10.44
N ALA A 187 21.63 16.62 11.18
CA ALA A 187 20.76 15.57 10.64
C ALA A 187 19.79 16.09 9.58
N ASP A 188 19.25 17.31 9.76
CA ASP A 188 18.36 17.96 8.80
C ASP A 188 19.12 18.40 7.54
N ALA A 189 20.34 18.91 7.68
CA ALA A 189 21.22 19.23 6.55
C ALA A 189 21.55 17.98 5.71
N LEU A 190 21.86 16.85 6.37
CA LEU A 190 22.04 15.56 5.69
C LEU A 190 20.75 15.11 4.99
N ALA A 191 19.59 15.30 5.61
CA ALA A 191 18.31 14.94 4.98
C ALA A 191 17.98 15.79 3.74
N GLU A 192 18.49 17.02 3.68
CA GLU A 192 18.34 17.91 2.52
C GLU A 192 19.32 17.56 1.41
N SER A 193 20.60 17.30 1.74
CA SER A 193 21.61 16.94 0.73
C SER A 193 21.23 15.67 -0.06
N LEU A 194 20.55 14.72 0.59
CA LEU A 194 20.04 13.51 -0.07
C LEU A 194 18.98 13.78 -1.15
N ARG A 195 18.33 14.95 -1.16
CA ARG A 195 17.40 15.36 -2.22
C ARG A 195 18.12 16.06 -3.36
N ASP A 196 19.10 16.88 -3.01
CA ASP A 196 19.80 17.75 -3.97
C ASP A 196 20.77 16.96 -4.86
N GLU A 197 21.33 15.85 -4.37
CA GLU A 197 22.24 14.99 -5.15
C GLU A 197 21.60 14.29 -6.37
N MET A 198 20.28 14.37 -6.52
CA MET A 198 19.53 13.77 -7.64
C MET A 198 18.88 14.79 -8.59
N GLN A 199 19.04 16.10 -8.35
CA GLN A 199 18.59 17.17 -9.25
C GLN A 199 19.70 17.58 -10.22
#